data_AF-A0A6M3LFE1-F1
#
_entry.id   AF-A0A6M3LFE1-F1
#
_cell.length_a   1.000
_cell.length_b   1.000
_cell.length_c   1.000
_cell.angle_alpha   90.00
_cell.angle_beta   90.00
_cell.angle_gamma   90.00
#
_symmetry.space_group_name_H-M   'P 1'
#
loop_
_entity.id
_entity.type
_entity.pdbx_description
1 polymer ?
#
loop_
_entity_poly.entity_id
_entity_poly.type
_entity_poly.pdbx_seq_one_letter_code
_entity_poly.pdbx_strand_id
1 'polypeptide(L)'
;FINWERERNVARLTYENTLNDLQSAYDAGAIDGVEFRKKMSDAGYGLGMTYNHISEQPEYKSVMEVLAKPRKLDGKSVKDIAYAEFNNRIFTKNEQGRTEFEDQYGLFQYDKYNAFIAEFRAKWGEEVYEYVQDMKLERDANLPPMAKEYQKAKEVMKPYWDVEATFIKLFGKAAAETPRGKDVIAKQRLAIRQRNPIVERYYQLFYAQQ
;
A
#
# COMPACT_ATOMS: atom_id res chain seq x y z
N PHE A 1 5.81 13.99 -22.37
CA PHE A 1 4.52 13.81 -21.69
C PHE A 1 3.74 12.64 -22.28
N ILE A 2 3.27 12.69 -23.53
CA ILE A 2 2.43 11.61 -24.13
C ILE A 2 3.04 10.20 -24.04
N ASN A 3 4.31 10.02 -24.40
CA ASN A 3 4.94 8.68 -24.35
C ASN A 3 5.13 8.15 -22.91
N TRP A 4 5.49 9.04 -21.97
CA TRP A 4 5.60 8.72 -20.54
C TRP A 4 4.26 8.27 -19.95
N GLU A 5 3.17 8.99 -20.25
CA GLU A 5 1.82 8.62 -19.82
C GLU A 5 1.38 7.28 -20.42
N ARG A 6 1.66 7.06 -21.71
CA ARG A 6 1.35 5.81 -22.40
C ARG A 6 2.05 4.61 -21.73
N GLU A 7 3.33 4.70 -21.43
CA GLU A 7 4.07 3.60 -20.79
C GLU A 7 3.56 3.31 -19.38
N ARG A 8 3.24 4.34 -18.60
CA ARG A 8 2.61 4.15 -17.28
C ARG A 8 1.23 3.50 -17.40
N ASN A 9 0.43 3.88 -18.40
CA ASN A 9 -0.87 3.27 -18.65
C ASN A 9 -0.74 1.79 -19.04
N VAL A 10 0.25 1.43 -19.86
CA VAL A 10 0.54 0.02 -20.20
C VAL A 10 0.92 -0.77 -18.95
N ALA A 11 1.82 -0.24 -18.11
CA ALA A 11 2.20 -0.89 -16.86
C ALA A 11 1.00 -1.08 -15.92
N ARG A 12 0.10 -0.10 -15.84
CA ARG A 12 -1.15 -0.19 -15.07
C ARG A 12 -2.07 -1.30 -15.60
N LEU A 13 -2.27 -1.37 -16.91
CA LEU A 13 -3.10 -2.42 -17.53
C LEU A 13 -2.54 -3.83 -17.26
N THR A 14 -1.22 -3.99 -17.32
CA THR A 14 -0.55 -5.25 -16.97
C THR A 14 -0.81 -5.65 -15.52
N TYR A 15 -0.72 -4.68 -14.60
CA TYR A 15 -1.06 -4.91 -13.19
C TYR A 15 -2.53 -5.31 -13.02
N GLU A 16 -3.47 -4.61 -13.65
CA GLU A 16 -4.91 -4.93 -13.58
C GLU A 16 -5.21 -6.34 -14.12
N ASN A 17 -4.61 -6.72 -15.25
CA ASN A 17 -4.70 -8.07 -15.79
C ASN A 17 -4.14 -9.11 -14.81
N THR A 18 -3.01 -8.81 -14.17
CA THR A 18 -2.42 -9.70 -13.16
C THR A 18 -3.37 -9.93 -11.99
N LEU A 19 -4.09 -8.89 -11.54
CA LEU A 19 -5.08 -9.07 -10.48
C LEU A 19 -6.28 -9.92 -10.90
N ASN A 20 -6.73 -9.81 -12.15
CA ASN A 20 -7.79 -10.65 -12.70
C ASN A 20 -7.35 -12.13 -12.81
N ASP A 21 -6.09 -12.37 -13.17
CA ASP A 21 -5.52 -13.72 -13.19
C ASP A 21 -5.43 -14.30 -11.77
N LEU A 22 -5.02 -13.49 -10.78
CA LEU A 22 -5.02 -13.89 -9.37
C LEU A 22 -6.43 -14.19 -8.86
N GLN A 23 -7.42 -13.41 -9.27
CA GLN A 23 -8.83 -13.68 -8.93
C GLN A 23 -9.26 -15.03 -9.49
N SER A 24 -8.96 -15.28 -10.77
CA SER A 24 -9.30 -16.54 -11.45
C SER A 24 -8.62 -17.74 -10.78
N ALA A 25 -7.36 -17.60 -10.39
CA ALA A 25 -6.62 -18.64 -9.66
C ALA A 25 -7.23 -18.91 -8.26
N TYR A 26 -7.67 -17.87 -7.55
CA TYR A 26 -8.34 -18.01 -6.27
C TYR A 26 -9.70 -18.72 -6.43
N ASP A 27 -10.51 -18.30 -7.40
CA ASP A 27 -11.82 -18.90 -7.67
C ASP A 27 -11.72 -20.37 -8.11
N ALA A 28 -10.62 -20.74 -8.80
CA ALA A 28 -10.30 -22.11 -9.15
C ALA A 28 -9.73 -22.95 -7.98
N GLY A 29 -9.49 -22.34 -6.81
CA GLY A 29 -8.85 -22.99 -5.67
C GLY A 29 -7.36 -23.32 -5.89
N ALA A 30 -6.73 -22.71 -6.90
CA ALA A 30 -5.31 -22.91 -7.20
C ALA A 30 -4.39 -22.13 -6.26
N ILE A 31 -4.91 -21.07 -5.65
CA ILE A 31 -4.24 -20.31 -4.59
C ILE A 31 -5.23 -20.00 -3.46
N ASP A 32 -4.72 -19.91 -2.23
CA ASP A 32 -5.52 -19.44 -1.10
C ASP A 32 -5.47 -17.91 -0.93
N GLY A 33 -6.17 -17.38 0.08
CA GLY A 33 -6.16 -15.95 0.34
C GLY A 33 -4.80 -15.41 0.82
N VAL A 34 -3.97 -16.22 1.48
CA VAL A 34 -2.62 -15.83 1.92
C VAL A 34 -1.70 -15.66 0.71
N GLU A 35 -1.74 -16.61 -0.22
CA GLU A 35 -1.01 -16.56 -1.49
C GLU A 35 -1.51 -15.43 -2.38
N PHE A 36 -2.83 -15.23 -2.47
CA PHE A 36 -3.43 -14.09 -3.17
C PHE A 36 -2.86 -12.77 -2.63
N ARG A 37 -2.87 -12.58 -1.30
CA ARG A 37 -2.31 -11.38 -0.65
C ARG A 37 -0.85 -11.15 -1.05
N LYS A 38 -0.02 -12.19 -0.96
CA LYS A 38 1.42 -12.09 -1.27
C LYS A 38 1.62 -11.70 -2.73
N LYS A 39 1.00 -12.42 -3.66
CA LYS A 39 1.11 -12.17 -5.09
C LYS A 39 0.55 -10.80 -5.50
N MET A 40 -0.53 -10.35 -4.88
CA MET A 40 -1.07 -9.00 -5.08
C MET A 40 -0.09 -7.92 -4.59
N SER A 41 0.54 -8.11 -3.43
CA SER A 41 1.60 -7.21 -2.94
C SER A 41 2.79 -7.16 -3.90
N ASP A 42 3.19 -8.31 -4.45
CA ASP A 42 4.30 -8.40 -5.40
C ASP A 42 3.95 -7.75 -6.75
N ALA A 43 2.72 -7.92 -7.25
CA ALA A 43 2.23 -7.23 -8.43
C ALA A 43 2.24 -5.70 -8.25
N GLY A 44 1.79 -5.23 -7.08
CA GLY A 44 1.82 -3.80 -6.74
C GLY A 44 3.25 -3.25 -6.67
N TYR A 45 4.18 -4.03 -6.12
CA TYR A 45 5.60 -3.69 -6.13
C TYR A 45 6.19 -3.63 -7.55
N GLY A 46 5.89 -4.63 -8.39
CA GLY A 46 6.34 -4.66 -9.78
C GLY A 46 5.85 -3.43 -10.57
N LEU A 47 4.61 -2.99 -10.32
CA LEU A 47 4.10 -1.74 -10.88
C LEU A 47 4.91 -0.52 -10.43
N GLY A 48 5.19 -0.41 -9.13
CA GLY A 48 6.01 0.68 -8.57
C GLY A 48 7.43 0.71 -9.17
N MET A 49 8.08 -0.45 -9.27
CA MET A 49 9.40 -0.56 -9.91
C MET A 49 9.36 -0.16 -11.39
N THR A 50 8.32 -0.55 -12.10
CA THR A 50 8.14 -0.16 -13.51
C THR A 50 7.98 1.36 -13.63
N TYR A 51 7.21 2.00 -12.76
CA TYR A 51 7.09 3.46 -12.73
C TYR A 51 8.40 4.17 -12.40
N ASN A 52 9.17 3.66 -11.44
CA ASN A 52 10.49 4.19 -11.11
C ASN A 52 11.42 4.08 -12.32
N HIS A 53 11.50 2.90 -12.95
CA HIS A 53 12.32 2.68 -14.13
C HIS A 53 11.95 3.61 -15.29
N ILE A 54 10.65 3.76 -15.60
CA ILE A 54 10.18 4.74 -16.58
C ILE A 54 10.67 6.14 -16.20
N SER A 55 10.60 6.51 -14.92
CA SER A 55 10.96 7.88 -14.50
C SER A 55 12.47 8.16 -14.58
N GLU A 56 13.31 7.13 -14.55
CA GLU A 56 14.77 7.21 -14.64
C GLU A 56 15.30 7.26 -16.09
N GLN A 57 14.45 6.95 -17.09
CA GLN A 57 14.88 6.93 -18.49
C GLN A 57 15.35 8.33 -18.96
N PRO A 58 16.50 8.45 -19.65
CA PRO A 58 17.05 9.74 -20.07
C PRO A 58 16.10 10.60 -20.93
N GLU A 59 15.29 9.96 -21.78
CA GLU A 59 14.28 10.62 -22.63
C GLU A 59 13.16 11.30 -21.85
N TYR A 60 12.91 10.88 -20.60
CA TYR A 60 11.91 11.47 -19.71
C TYR A 60 12.49 12.48 -18.72
N LYS A 61 13.80 12.78 -18.79
CA LYS A 61 14.44 13.79 -17.93
C LYS A 61 13.74 15.15 -17.99
N SER A 62 13.37 15.62 -19.18
CA SER A 62 12.65 16.89 -19.35
C SER A 62 11.23 16.86 -18.75
N VAL A 63 10.58 15.69 -18.75
CA VAL A 63 9.32 15.47 -18.05
C VAL A 63 9.56 15.60 -16.55
N MET A 64 10.53 14.86 -16.00
CA MET A 64 10.87 14.88 -14.56
C MET A 64 11.27 16.28 -14.06
N GLU A 65 12.06 17.03 -14.84
CA GLU A 65 12.43 18.42 -14.53
C GLU A 65 11.22 19.35 -14.51
N VAL A 66 10.23 19.11 -15.37
CA VAL A 66 8.95 19.81 -15.32
C VAL A 66 8.15 19.39 -14.09
N LEU A 67 8.17 18.10 -13.71
CA LEU A 67 7.44 17.60 -12.54
C LEU A 67 8.04 18.11 -11.22
N ALA A 68 9.35 18.34 -11.17
CA ALA A 68 10.08 18.79 -9.99
C ALA A 68 9.89 20.28 -9.67
N LYS A 69 9.36 21.09 -10.61
CA LYS A 69 9.16 22.52 -10.41
C LYS A 69 7.83 22.78 -9.67
N PRO A 70 7.81 23.53 -8.56
CA PRO A 70 6.56 23.93 -7.91
C PRO A 70 5.76 24.84 -8.86
N ARG A 71 4.66 24.32 -9.41
CA ARG A 71 3.77 25.07 -10.31
C ARG A 71 2.61 25.70 -9.54
N LYS A 72 2.17 26.89 -9.98
CA LYS A 72 0.83 27.39 -9.66
C LYS A 72 -0.19 26.44 -10.30
N LEU A 73 -1.14 26.01 -9.48
CA LEU A 73 -2.13 24.98 -9.75
C LEU A 73 -3.03 25.38 -10.93
N ASP A 74 -2.80 24.78 -12.09
CA ASP A 74 -3.81 24.71 -13.14
C ASP A 74 -3.87 23.30 -13.76
N GLY A 75 -5.03 22.69 -13.54
CA GLY A 75 -5.67 21.58 -14.25
C GLY A 75 -4.86 20.37 -14.72
N LYS A 76 -5.02 19.24 -14.03
CA LYS A 76 -4.67 17.86 -14.45
C LYS A 76 -3.19 17.47 -14.32
N SER A 77 -2.26 18.14 -14.99
CA SER A 77 -0.85 17.69 -15.02
C SER A 77 -0.20 17.61 -13.64
N VAL A 78 -0.45 18.56 -12.74
CA VAL A 78 0.13 18.56 -11.37
C VAL A 78 -0.50 17.45 -10.50
N LYS A 79 -1.79 17.21 -10.68
CA LYS A 79 -2.54 16.21 -9.95
C LYS A 79 -2.08 14.79 -10.32
N ASP A 80 -1.79 14.54 -11.59
CA ASP A 80 -1.22 13.27 -12.09
C ASP A 80 0.21 13.01 -11.55
N ILE A 81 1.01 14.06 -11.38
CA ILE A 81 2.35 13.99 -10.78
C ILE A 81 2.25 13.61 -9.31
N ALA A 82 1.41 14.33 -8.57
CA ALA A 82 1.19 14.06 -7.16
C ALA A 82 0.68 12.62 -6.95
N TYR A 83 -0.22 12.14 -7.83
CA TYR A 83 -0.65 10.75 -7.83
C TYR A 83 0.49 9.75 -8.12
N ALA A 84 1.41 10.09 -9.04
CA ALA A 84 2.59 9.28 -9.29
C ALA A 84 3.51 9.20 -8.07
N GLU A 85 3.85 10.34 -7.48
CA GLU A 85 4.67 10.44 -6.27
C GLU A 85 4.04 9.68 -5.11
N PHE A 86 2.73 9.84 -4.92
CA PHE A 86 1.97 9.14 -3.90
C PHE A 86 2.11 7.62 -4.05
N ASN A 87 1.85 7.10 -5.26
CA ASN A 87 1.94 5.67 -5.52
C ASN A 87 3.38 5.15 -5.40
N ASN A 88 4.37 5.89 -5.89
CA ASN A 88 5.77 5.49 -5.76
C ASN A 88 6.15 5.35 -4.28
N ARG A 89 5.80 6.31 -3.43
CA ARG A 89 6.13 6.21 -2.00
C ARG A 89 5.40 5.06 -1.31
N ILE A 90 4.17 4.77 -1.73
CA ILE A 90 3.34 3.68 -1.17
C ILE A 90 3.82 2.28 -1.58
N PHE A 91 4.29 2.12 -2.81
CA PHE A 91 4.57 0.79 -3.36
C PHE A 91 6.07 0.48 -3.52
N THR A 92 6.96 1.47 -3.38
CA THR A 92 8.41 1.22 -3.47
C THR A 92 8.87 0.44 -2.24
N LYS A 93 9.39 -0.77 -2.48
CA LYS A 93 10.06 -1.58 -1.45
C LYS A 93 11.55 -1.26 -1.40
N ASN A 94 12.12 -1.29 -0.20
CA ASN A 94 13.56 -1.24 0.03
C ASN A 94 14.25 -2.55 -0.39
N GLU A 95 15.58 -2.60 -0.25
CA GLU A 95 16.40 -3.78 -0.58
C GLU A 95 15.96 -5.08 0.13
N GLN A 96 15.23 -4.96 1.25
CA GLN A 96 14.70 -6.10 1.99
C GLN A 96 13.26 -6.45 1.59
N GLY A 97 12.74 -5.91 0.48
CA GLY A 97 11.41 -6.21 -0.01
C GLY A 97 10.27 -5.65 0.85
N ARG A 98 10.50 -4.55 1.59
CA ARG A 98 9.50 -3.90 2.45
C ARG A 98 9.24 -2.46 2.04
N THR A 99 7.99 -2.02 2.08
CA THR A 99 7.68 -0.59 1.85
C THR A 99 8.15 0.28 3.02
N GLU A 100 8.24 1.60 2.83
CA GLU A 100 8.55 2.56 3.91
C GLU A 100 7.56 2.45 5.10
N PHE A 101 6.36 1.97 4.79
CA PHE A 101 5.24 1.79 5.71
C PHE A 101 5.15 0.38 6.28
N GLU A 102 6.15 -0.48 6.10
CA GLU A 102 6.17 -1.82 6.70
C GLU A 102 7.36 -1.97 7.66
N ASP A 103 7.16 -2.70 8.76
CA ASP A 103 8.22 -3.07 9.69
C ASP A 103 8.99 -4.32 9.24
N GLN A 104 9.95 -4.76 10.07
CA GLN A 104 10.74 -5.95 9.78
C GLN A 104 9.95 -7.26 9.72
N TYR A 105 8.72 -7.26 10.21
CA TYR A 105 7.80 -8.40 10.19
C TYR A 105 6.71 -8.24 9.11
N GLY A 106 6.80 -7.21 8.26
CA GLY A 106 5.82 -6.91 7.22
C GLY A 106 4.51 -6.32 7.77
N LEU A 107 4.52 -5.77 8.98
CA LEU A 107 3.37 -5.12 9.58
C LEU A 107 3.32 -3.65 9.17
N PHE A 108 2.13 -3.20 8.78
CA PHE A 108 1.91 -1.84 8.32
C PHE A 108 2.04 -0.84 9.49
N GLN A 109 2.87 0.19 9.31
CA GLN A 109 3.16 1.25 10.27
C GLN A 109 2.30 2.48 9.98
N TYR A 110 1.10 2.54 10.57
CA TYR A 110 0.16 3.64 10.32
C TYR A 110 0.69 5.01 10.74
N ASP A 111 1.52 5.10 11.78
CA ASP A 111 2.10 6.37 12.20
C ASP A 111 2.99 6.98 11.10
N LYS A 112 3.79 6.16 10.42
CA LYS A 112 4.59 6.59 9.26
C LYS A 112 3.71 6.97 8.08
N TYR A 113 2.68 6.18 7.81
CA TYR A 113 1.73 6.51 6.75
C TYR A 113 1.02 7.83 7.02
N ASN A 114 0.53 8.07 8.24
CA ASN A 114 -0.14 9.32 8.60
C ASN A 114 0.83 10.52 8.53
N ALA A 115 2.08 10.35 8.96
CA ALA A 115 3.11 11.39 8.82
C ALA A 115 3.36 11.72 7.33
N PHE A 116 3.48 10.70 6.48
CA PHE A 116 3.55 10.87 5.03
C PHE A 116 2.33 11.61 4.47
N ILE A 117 1.11 11.28 4.89
CA ILE A 117 -0.09 11.98 4.43
C ILE A 117 -0.06 13.46 4.84
N ALA A 118 0.39 13.77 6.05
CA ALA A 118 0.54 15.15 6.51
C ALA A 118 1.62 15.91 5.70
N GLU A 119 2.78 15.30 5.45
CA GLU A 119 3.83 15.85 4.58
C GLU A 119 3.31 16.09 3.15
N PHE A 120 2.59 15.11 2.61
CA PHE A 120 2.05 15.16 1.26
C PHE A 120 1.03 16.29 1.11
N ARG A 121 0.11 16.43 2.07
CA ARG A 121 -0.85 17.54 2.13
C ARG A 121 -0.17 18.89 2.29
N ALA A 122 0.88 18.98 3.12
CA ALA A 122 1.65 20.21 3.27
C ALA A 122 2.38 20.62 1.97
N LYS A 123 2.86 19.64 1.20
CA LYS A 123 3.57 19.87 -0.07
C LYS A 123 2.62 20.19 -1.23
N TRP A 124 1.55 19.41 -1.39
CA TRP A 124 0.70 19.44 -2.58
C TRP A 124 -0.64 20.17 -2.38
N GLY A 125 -1.03 20.42 -1.13
CA GLY A 125 -2.33 21.00 -0.77
C GLY A 125 -3.45 19.96 -0.68
N GLU A 126 -4.54 20.34 0.00
CA GLU A 126 -5.68 19.44 0.23
C GLU A 126 -6.39 19.06 -1.07
N GLU A 127 -6.60 20.01 -1.99
CA GLU A 127 -7.28 19.76 -3.28
C GLU A 127 -6.57 18.70 -4.14
N VAL A 128 -5.24 18.67 -4.12
CA VAL A 128 -4.46 17.66 -4.84
C VAL A 128 -4.52 16.32 -4.12
N TYR A 129 -4.53 16.33 -2.80
CA TYR A 129 -4.71 15.11 -2.01
C TYR A 129 -6.10 14.48 -2.23
N GLU A 130 -7.16 15.28 -2.30
CA GLU A 130 -8.52 14.83 -2.63
C GLU A 130 -8.55 14.17 -4.00
N TYR A 131 -7.93 14.79 -5.02
CA TYR A 131 -7.81 14.16 -6.35
C TYR A 131 -7.07 12.82 -6.29
N VAL A 132 -5.99 12.71 -5.50
CA VAL A 132 -5.29 11.45 -5.31
C VAL A 132 -6.19 10.39 -4.67
N GLN A 133 -7.04 10.78 -3.71
CA GLN A 133 -8.03 9.87 -3.14
C GLN A 133 -9.07 9.45 -4.18
N ASP A 134 -9.59 10.38 -5.00
CA ASP A 134 -10.55 10.07 -6.07
C ASP A 134 -9.97 9.09 -7.09
N MET A 135 -8.72 9.30 -7.51
CA MET A 135 -8.02 8.38 -8.42
C MET A 135 -7.78 7.00 -7.77
N LYS A 136 -7.52 6.96 -6.46
CA LYS A 136 -7.45 5.69 -5.72
C LYS A 136 -8.81 5.02 -5.66
N LEU A 137 -9.89 5.76 -5.42
CA LEU A 137 -11.26 5.23 -5.38
C LEU A 137 -11.67 4.68 -6.75
N GLU A 138 -11.37 5.38 -7.84
CA GLU A 138 -11.63 4.91 -9.20
C GLU A 138 -10.85 3.63 -9.51
N ARG A 139 -9.56 3.59 -9.15
CA ARG A 139 -8.74 2.38 -9.25
C ARG A 139 -9.35 1.25 -8.43
N ASP A 140 -9.69 1.51 -7.18
CA ASP A 140 -10.19 0.52 -6.24
C ASP A 140 -11.60 0.00 -6.63
N ALA A 141 -12.40 0.83 -7.30
CA ALA A 141 -13.69 0.45 -7.88
C ALA A 141 -13.55 -0.60 -9.00
N ASN A 142 -12.45 -0.58 -9.75
CA ASN A 142 -12.17 -1.52 -10.84
C ASN A 142 -11.40 -2.77 -10.40
N LEU A 143 -11.02 -2.87 -9.12
CA LEU A 143 -10.34 -4.07 -8.60
C LEU A 143 -11.27 -5.30 -8.63
N PRO A 144 -10.71 -6.51 -8.86
CA PRO A 144 -11.46 -7.75 -8.72
C PRO A 144 -11.93 -7.97 -7.28
N PRO A 145 -12.98 -8.78 -7.06
CA PRO A 145 -13.63 -8.94 -5.75
C PRO A 145 -12.69 -9.26 -4.59
N MET A 146 -11.76 -10.19 -4.77
CA MET A 146 -10.82 -10.60 -3.71
C MET A 146 -9.79 -9.50 -3.41
N ALA A 147 -9.39 -8.73 -4.41
CA ALA A 147 -8.56 -7.54 -4.20
C ALA A 147 -9.32 -6.47 -3.39
N LYS A 148 -10.62 -6.27 -3.65
CA LYS A 148 -11.46 -5.37 -2.84
C LYS A 148 -11.61 -5.84 -1.40
N GLU A 149 -11.88 -7.14 -1.20
CA GLU A 149 -11.92 -7.73 0.14
C GLU A 149 -10.59 -7.57 0.87
N TYR A 150 -9.46 -7.69 0.16
CA TYR A 150 -8.14 -7.44 0.75
C TYR A 150 -7.93 -5.96 1.11
N GLN A 151 -8.38 -5.00 0.30
CA GLN A 151 -8.33 -3.58 0.67
C GLN A 151 -9.12 -3.32 1.95
N LYS A 152 -10.34 -3.87 2.04
CA LYS A 152 -11.19 -3.78 3.24
C LYS A 152 -10.56 -4.47 4.45
N ALA A 153 -9.89 -5.60 4.25
CA ALA A 153 -9.14 -6.26 5.30
C ALA A 153 -8.08 -5.32 5.90
N LYS A 154 -7.37 -4.53 5.08
CA LYS A 154 -6.40 -3.56 5.59
C LYS A 154 -6.99 -2.47 6.47
N GLU A 155 -8.22 -2.05 6.22
CA GLU A 155 -8.89 -1.07 7.07
C GLU A 155 -9.33 -1.71 8.39
N VAL A 156 -9.95 -2.88 8.32
CA VAL A 156 -10.49 -3.59 9.50
C VAL A 156 -9.40 -4.11 10.42
N MET A 157 -8.28 -4.57 9.86
CA MET A 157 -7.17 -5.16 10.60
C MET A 157 -6.28 -4.11 11.29
N LYS A 158 -6.51 -2.82 11.05
CA LYS A 158 -5.72 -1.73 11.65
C LYS A 158 -5.53 -1.87 13.17
N PRO A 159 -6.57 -2.08 14.00
CA PRO A 159 -6.40 -2.22 15.45
C PRO A 159 -5.54 -3.43 15.83
N TYR A 160 -5.58 -4.49 15.03
CA TYR A 160 -4.77 -5.70 15.26
C TYR A 160 -3.28 -5.43 14.98
N TRP A 161 -2.95 -4.66 13.94
CA TRP A 161 -1.57 -4.29 13.62
C TRP A 161 -1.01 -3.23 14.59
N ASP A 162 -1.84 -2.26 15.00
CA ASP A 162 -1.45 -1.14 15.87
C ASP A 162 -1.07 -1.55 17.31
N VAL A 163 -1.34 -2.80 17.72
CA VAL A 163 -1.01 -3.31 19.07
C VAL A 163 0.47 -3.10 19.41
N GLU A 164 1.35 -3.45 18.48
CA GLU A 164 2.80 -3.41 18.73
C GLU A 164 3.32 -1.96 18.76
N ALA A 165 2.86 -1.11 17.83
CA ALA A 165 3.17 0.31 17.85
C ALA A 165 2.71 0.97 19.16
N THR A 166 1.49 0.64 19.61
CA THR A 166 0.95 1.13 20.88
C THR A 166 1.77 0.64 22.06
N PHE A 167 2.18 -0.62 22.07
CA PHE A 167 3.04 -1.18 23.11
C PHE A 167 4.40 -0.47 23.15
N ILE A 168 5.05 -0.28 21.99
CA ILE A 168 6.33 0.43 21.87
C ILE A 168 6.20 1.86 22.38
N LYS A 169 5.11 2.56 22.08
CA LYS A 169 4.86 3.92 22.55
C LYS A 169 4.74 4.00 24.08
N LEU A 170 4.15 3.00 24.72
CA LEU A 170 3.92 2.99 26.17
C LEU A 170 5.11 2.46 26.97
N PHE A 171 5.81 1.46 26.44
CA PHE A 171 6.82 0.69 27.20
C PHE A 171 8.22 0.72 26.57
N GLY A 172 8.37 1.31 25.39
CA GLY A 172 9.62 1.39 24.65
C GLY A 172 9.92 0.16 23.79
N LYS A 173 10.75 0.36 22.75
CA LYS A 173 11.13 -0.68 21.79
C LYS A 173 11.84 -1.87 22.46
N ALA A 174 12.76 -1.59 23.40
CA ALA A 174 13.49 -2.63 24.12
C ALA A 174 12.54 -3.59 24.88
N ALA A 175 11.45 -3.06 25.45
CA ALA A 175 10.46 -3.88 26.13
C ALA A 175 9.67 -4.77 25.16
N ALA A 176 9.29 -4.24 23.98
CA ALA A 176 8.55 -4.98 22.95
C ALA A 176 9.33 -6.19 22.43
N GLU A 177 10.65 -6.10 22.38
CA GLU A 177 11.53 -7.17 21.88
C GLU A 177 11.76 -8.29 22.90
N THR A 178 11.47 -8.08 24.18
CA THR A 178 11.57 -9.12 25.21
C THR A 178 10.54 -10.23 25.00
N PRO A 179 10.79 -11.47 25.47
CA PRO A 179 9.80 -12.55 25.41
C PRO A 179 8.46 -12.18 26.05
N ARG A 180 8.50 -11.44 27.18
CA ARG A 180 7.30 -10.96 27.87
C ARG A 180 6.55 -9.90 27.07
N GLY A 181 7.25 -8.97 26.43
CA GLY A 181 6.64 -7.97 25.54
C GLY A 181 5.94 -8.62 24.36
N LYS A 182 6.61 -9.57 23.69
CA LYS A 182 6.03 -10.35 22.58
C LYS A 182 4.78 -11.12 23.01
N ASP A 183 4.79 -11.75 24.19
CA ASP A 183 3.62 -12.47 24.73
C ASP A 183 2.44 -11.53 25.00
N VAL A 184 2.68 -10.35 25.58
CA VAL A 184 1.62 -9.35 25.81
C VAL A 184 1.02 -8.86 24.48
N ILE A 185 1.87 -8.55 23.49
CA ILE A 185 1.42 -8.15 22.15
C ILE A 185 0.58 -9.26 21.51
N ALA A 186 1.03 -10.51 21.58
CA ALA A 186 0.30 -11.66 21.03
C ALA A 186 -1.06 -11.86 21.72
N LYS A 187 -1.12 -11.77 23.05
CA LYS A 187 -2.37 -11.86 23.82
C LYS A 187 -3.35 -10.76 23.47
N GLN A 188 -2.87 -9.53 23.29
CA GLN A 188 -3.73 -8.41 22.92
C GLN A 188 -4.26 -8.57 21.48
N ARG A 189 -3.42 -9.02 20.55
CA ARG A 189 -3.83 -9.37 19.18
C ARG A 189 -4.90 -10.47 19.17
N LEU A 190 -4.72 -11.51 20.00
CA LEU A 190 -5.71 -12.57 20.17
C LEU A 190 -7.03 -12.03 20.77
N ALA A 191 -6.96 -11.17 21.79
CA ALA A 191 -8.15 -10.57 22.39
C ALA A 191 -8.95 -9.73 21.40
N ILE A 192 -8.27 -8.96 20.53
CA ILE A 192 -8.93 -8.19 19.45
C ILE A 192 -9.65 -9.13 18.48
N ARG A 193 -8.97 -10.19 18.04
CA ARG A 193 -9.55 -11.22 17.16
C ARG A 193 -10.81 -11.85 17.76
N GLN A 194 -10.74 -12.28 19.02
CA GLN A 194 -11.87 -12.90 19.72
C GLN A 194 -13.06 -11.95 19.92
N ARG A 195 -12.81 -10.65 20.10
CA ARG A 195 -13.85 -9.64 20.31
C ARG A 195 -14.44 -9.09 19.01
N ASN A 196 -13.73 -9.22 17.89
CA ASN A 196 -14.15 -8.69 16.60
C ASN A 196 -14.16 -9.82 15.54
N PRO A 197 -15.33 -10.44 15.27
CA PRO A 197 -15.43 -11.55 14.33
C PRO A 197 -15.06 -11.17 12.89
N ILE A 198 -15.13 -9.88 12.52
CA ILE A 198 -14.70 -9.40 11.20
C ILE A 198 -13.17 -9.41 11.11
N VAL A 199 -12.47 -9.02 12.19
CA VAL A 199 -11.01 -9.13 12.27
C VAL A 199 -10.59 -10.59 12.21
N GLU A 200 -11.25 -11.48 12.95
CA GLU A 200 -10.98 -12.92 12.87
C GLU A 200 -11.15 -13.46 11.45
N ARG A 201 -12.27 -13.12 10.78
CA ARG A 201 -12.52 -13.54 9.40
C ARG A 201 -11.38 -13.14 8.47
N TYR A 202 -10.94 -11.88 8.50
CA TYR A 202 -9.86 -11.42 7.63
C TYR A 202 -8.49 -11.95 8.02
N TYR A 203 -8.25 -12.16 9.31
CA TYR A 203 -7.05 -12.83 9.78
C TYR A 203 -6.96 -14.24 9.19
N GLN A 204 -8.03 -15.03 9.30
CA GLN A 204 -8.08 -16.39 8.74
C GLN A 204 -7.94 -16.38 7.22
N LEU A 205 -8.61 -15.45 6.55
CA LEU A 205 -8.60 -15.38 5.09
C LEU A 205 -7.23 -14.99 4.50
N PHE A 206 -6.48 -14.09 5.13
CA PHE A 206 -5.30 -13.48 4.51
C PHE A 206 -3.98 -13.67 5.28
N TYR A 207 -4.02 -14.10 6.54
CA TYR A 207 -2.87 -14.06 7.44
C TYR A 207 -2.60 -15.35 8.23
N ALA A 208 -3.60 -16.21 8.44
CA ALA A 208 -3.38 -17.51 9.07
C ALA A 208 -2.60 -18.42 8.12
N GLN A 209 -1.45 -18.92 8.56
CA GLN A 209 -0.75 -19.98 7.83
C GLN A 209 -1.58 -21.26 7.96
N GLN A 210 -1.99 -21.85 6.84
CA GLN A 210 -2.61 -23.17 6.78
C GLN A 210 -1.55 -24.26 6.92
#